data_AF-A0A958B389-F1
#
_entry.id   AF-A0A958B389-F1
#
_cell.length_a   1.000
_cell.length_b   1.000
_cell.length_c   1.000
_cell.angle_alpha   90.00
_cell.angle_beta   90.00
_cell.angle_gamma   90.00
#
_symmetry.space_group_name_H-M   'P 1'
#
loop_
_entity.id
_entity.type
_entity.pdbx_description
1 polymer ?
#
loop_
_entity_poly.entity_id
_entity_poly.type
_entity_poly.pdbx_seq_one_letter_code
_entity_poly.pdbx_strand_id
1 'polypeptide(L)'
;RQTAEAIGPELMAAGITLYQQGRGGSRRQLLESFRSDQNSVLLGTRSFWDGVDVVGEALSGLVLTRLPFAVPTDPVVAARSESFDQPFYEYSVPDAILRFRQGFGRLIRSRGDRGICVILDNRVLTRRYGQLFLESLPDCTVQRAPLATLPGAARRWLNM
;
A
#
# COMPACT_ATOMS: atom_id res chain seq x y z
N ARG A 1 -0.62 15.64 3.41
CA ARG A 1 -0.08 16.78 4.19
C ARG A 1 -0.27 16.53 5.68
N GLN A 2 -1.51 16.46 6.18
CA GLN A 2 -1.80 16.16 7.59
C GLN A 2 -1.14 14.87 8.13
N THR A 3 -1.18 13.76 7.39
CA THR A 3 -0.54 12.50 7.82
C THR A 3 0.98 12.62 7.97
N ALA A 4 1.64 13.30 7.04
CA ALA A 4 3.09 13.48 7.07
C ALA A 4 3.53 14.40 8.21
N GLU A 5 2.74 15.43 8.50
CA GLU A 5 2.94 16.32 9.64
C GLU A 5 2.76 15.57 10.96
N ALA A 6 1.82 14.62 11.03
CA ALA A 6 1.56 13.82 12.22
C ALA A 6 2.68 12.81 12.53
N ILE A 7 3.20 12.09 11.54
CA ILE A 7 4.19 11.01 11.77
C ILE A 7 5.65 11.47 11.59
N GLY A 8 5.86 12.60 10.89
CA GLY A 8 7.20 13.07 10.53
C GLY A 8 8.15 13.30 11.70
N PRO A 9 7.74 13.99 12.79
CA PRO A 9 8.62 14.24 13.93
C PRO A 9 9.12 12.95 14.60
N GLU A 10 8.23 11.97 14.81
CA GLU A 10 8.61 10.68 15.43
C GLU A 10 9.53 9.87 14.53
N LEU A 11 9.26 9.82 13.22
CA LEU A 11 10.14 9.15 12.26
C LEU A 11 11.52 9.79 12.23
N MET A 12 11.60 11.12 12.22
CA MET A 12 12.87 11.85 12.22
C MET A 12 13.67 11.61 13.50
N ALA A 13 13.00 11.61 14.67
CA ALA A 13 13.64 11.29 15.95
C ALA A 13 14.19 9.85 15.99
N ALA A 14 13.56 8.92 15.25
CA ALA A 14 14.01 7.55 15.07
C ALA A 14 15.07 7.38 13.94
N GLY A 15 15.51 8.46 13.29
CA GLY A 15 16.46 8.40 12.18
C GLY A 15 15.89 7.85 10.87
N ILE A 16 14.57 7.94 10.68
CA ILE A 16 13.86 7.47 9.49
C ILE A 16 13.52 8.67 8.59
N THR A 17 14.03 8.66 7.36
CA THR A 17 13.74 9.71 6.37
C THR A 17 12.31 9.61 5.86
N LEU A 18 11.53 10.68 5.96
CA LEU A 18 10.17 10.74 5.40
C LEU A 18 10.13 11.42 4.02
N TYR A 19 9.83 10.63 3.00
CA TYR A 19 9.60 11.12 1.64
C TYR A 19 8.11 11.35 1.38
N GLN A 20 7.77 12.54 0.87
CA GLN A 20 6.39 12.88 0.48
C GLN A 20 6.37 13.67 -0.82
N GLN A 21 5.42 13.35 -1.70
CA GLN A 21 5.15 14.13 -2.91
C GLN A 21 4.72 15.57 -2.55
N GLY A 22 5.31 16.55 -3.23
CA GLY A 22 4.96 17.99 -3.12
C GLY A 22 6.01 18.89 -2.45
N ARG A 23 7.15 18.36 -1.98
CA ARG A 23 8.25 19.15 -1.36
C ARG A 23 9.46 19.42 -2.28
N GLY A 24 9.26 19.50 -3.60
CA GLY A 24 10.26 20.10 -4.52
C GLY A 24 11.03 19.16 -5.45
N GLY A 25 10.58 17.93 -5.68
CA GLY A 25 11.19 17.00 -6.64
C GLY A 25 10.18 16.33 -7.56
N SER A 26 10.62 15.92 -8.75
CA SER A 26 9.80 15.07 -9.62
C SER A 26 9.52 13.72 -8.95
N ARG A 27 8.44 13.04 -9.36
CA ARG A 27 8.09 11.72 -8.81
C ARG A 27 9.23 10.70 -8.96
N ARG A 28 9.99 10.80 -10.07
CA ARG A 28 11.15 9.96 -10.34
C ARG A 28 12.28 10.18 -9.34
N GLN A 29 12.67 11.44 -9.12
CA GLN A 29 13.73 11.78 -8.16
C GLN A 29 13.37 11.31 -6.74
N LEU A 30 12.11 11.49 -6.34
CA LEU A 30 11.65 11.05 -5.02
C LEU A 30 11.79 9.53 -4.83
N LEU A 31 11.51 8.75 -5.89
CA LEU A 31 11.69 7.29 -5.87
C LEU A 31 13.17 6.90 -5.88
N GLU A 32 14.00 7.58 -6.66
CA GLU A 32 15.45 7.35 -6.67
C GLU A 32 16.05 7.59 -5.28
N SER A 33 15.72 8.71 -4.63
CA SER A 33 16.16 8.99 -3.25
C SER A 33 15.66 7.95 -2.24
N PHE A 34 14.38 7.56 -2.32
CA PHE A 34 13.82 6.51 -1.47
C PHE A 34 14.53 5.16 -1.66
N ARG A 35 14.92 4.82 -2.88
CA ARG A 35 15.64 3.57 -3.17
C ARG A 35 17.05 3.54 -2.60
N SER A 36 17.72 4.69 -2.50
CA SER A 36 19.07 4.79 -1.93
C SER A 36 19.11 4.82 -0.40
N ASP A 37 17.99 5.15 0.25
CA ASP A 37 17.89 5.28 1.71
C ASP A 37 17.36 3.99 2.36
N GLN A 38 18.20 3.32 3.15
CA GLN A 38 17.82 2.07 3.84
C GLN A 38 16.81 2.28 4.98
N ASN A 39 16.85 3.44 5.63
CA ASN A 39 15.95 3.81 6.73
C ASN A 39 15.02 4.93 6.30
N SER A 40 14.05 4.61 5.44
CA SER A 40 13.12 5.61 4.95
C SER A 40 11.69 5.10 4.78
N VAL A 41 10.75 6.05 4.78
CA VAL A 41 9.33 5.84 4.52
C VAL A 41 8.90 6.75 3.38
N LEU A 42 8.32 6.16 2.33
CA LEU A 42 7.67 6.90 1.25
C LEU A 42 6.17 6.95 1.48
N LEU A 43 5.64 8.15 1.74
CA LEU A 43 4.20 8.37 1.75
C LEU A 43 3.68 8.54 0.32
N GLY A 44 3.24 7.40 -0.24
CA GLY A 44 2.59 7.35 -1.53
C GLY A 44 1.14 7.82 -1.48
N THR A 45 0.75 8.71 -2.40
CA THR A 45 -0.67 8.96 -2.74
C THR A 45 -1.16 7.93 -3.76
N ARG A 46 -2.44 7.98 -4.16
CA ARG A 46 -2.98 7.15 -5.26
C ARG A 46 -2.13 7.19 -6.53
N SER A 47 -1.48 8.33 -6.80
CA SER A 47 -0.65 8.49 -8.01
C SER A 47 0.64 7.65 -8.02
N PHE A 48 0.97 6.96 -6.92
CA PHE A 48 2.02 5.94 -6.93
C PHE A 48 1.50 4.59 -7.40
N TRP A 49 0.19 4.34 -7.39
CA TRP A 49 -0.41 3.10 -7.91
C TRP A 49 -0.52 3.17 -9.44
N ASP A 50 -0.88 4.34 -9.97
CA ASP A 50 -0.99 4.57 -11.41
C ASP A 50 0.39 4.81 -12.06
N GLY A 51 0.94 3.77 -12.67
CA GLY A 51 2.03 3.90 -13.65
C GLY A 51 3.44 4.12 -13.09
N VAL A 52 3.68 3.80 -11.82
CA VAL A 52 5.00 3.95 -11.19
C VAL A 52 5.56 2.61 -10.82
N ASP A 53 6.54 2.14 -11.56
CA ASP A 53 7.26 0.94 -11.18
C ASP A 53 8.22 1.27 -10.03
N VAL A 54 7.86 0.89 -8.79
CA VAL A 54 8.72 1.14 -7.60
C VAL A 54 9.81 0.06 -7.56
N VAL A 55 10.53 -0.19 -8.65
CA VAL A 55 11.63 -1.17 -8.72
C VAL A 55 12.83 -0.74 -7.87
N GLY A 56 12.95 -1.27 -6.66
CA GLY A 56 14.18 -1.27 -5.87
C GLY A 56 14.18 -2.35 -4.81
N GLU A 57 15.36 -2.87 -4.48
CA GLU A 57 15.61 -3.92 -3.48
C GLU A 57 15.21 -3.51 -2.04
N ALA A 58 14.90 -2.22 -1.81
CA ALA A 58 14.72 -1.63 -0.50
C ALA A 58 13.30 -1.77 0.12
N LEU A 59 12.29 -2.31 -0.58
CA LEU A 59 10.93 -2.35 -0.03
C LEU A 59 10.72 -3.57 0.88
N SER A 60 11.01 -3.41 2.17
CA SER A 60 10.75 -4.45 3.18
C SER A 60 9.32 -4.41 3.74
N GLY A 61 8.56 -3.34 3.46
CA GLY A 61 7.22 -3.13 4.01
C GLY A 61 6.30 -2.33 3.09
N LEU A 62 5.05 -2.77 3.00
CA LEU A 62 3.93 -2.07 2.37
C LEU A 62 2.86 -1.83 3.43
N VAL A 63 2.47 -0.58 3.65
CA VAL A 63 1.39 -0.24 4.59
C VAL A 63 0.22 0.38 3.84
N LEU A 64 -0.93 -0.30 3.88
CA LEU A 64 -2.18 0.10 3.29
C LEU A 64 -3.10 0.65 4.37
N THR A 65 -3.22 1.97 4.43
CA THR A 65 -4.13 2.64 5.37
C THR A 65 -5.60 2.46 4.97
N ARG A 66 -5.87 2.27 3.68
CA ARG A 66 -7.20 2.03 3.11
C ARG A 66 -7.09 1.10 1.90
N LEU A 67 -8.15 0.32 1.65
CA LEU A 67 -8.29 -0.44 0.41
C LEU A 67 -8.33 0.53 -0.81
N PRO A 68 -7.64 0.19 -1.92
CA PRO A 68 -7.37 1.10 -3.03
C PRO A 68 -8.56 1.25 -4.00
N PHE A 69 -9.76 1.54 -3.48
CA PHE A 69 -10.92 1.84 -4.31
C PHE A 69 -10.74 3.15 -5.07
N ALA A 70 -11.14 3.19 -6.33
CA ALA A 70 -11.19 4.41 -7.14
C ALA A 70 -12.19 5.44 -6.56
N VAL A 71 -12.10 6.71 -6.98
CA VAL A 71 -13.06 7.73 -6.52
C VAL A 71 -14.32 7.54 -7.38
N PRO A 72 -15.50 7.29 -6.81
CA PRO A 72 -16.70 7.09 -7.61
C PRO A 72 -17.08 8.30 -8.48
N THR A 73 -16.72 9.51 -8.04
CA THR A 73 -16.98 10.76 -8.77
C THR A 73 -15.95 11.07 -9.85
N ASP A 74 -14.93 10.22 -10.03
CA ASP A 74 -14.04 10.35 -11.18
C ASP A 74 -14.82 10.07 -12.47
N PRO A 75 -14.74 10.93 -13.51
CA PRO A 75 -15.57 10.78 -14.71
C PRO A 75 -15.40 9.45 -15.42
N VAL A 76 -14.17 8.90 -15.44
CA VAL A 76 -13.89 7.62 -16.09
C VAL A 76 -14.46 6.46 -15.27
N VAL A 77 -14.34 6.54 -13.94
CA VAL A 77 -14.93 5.55 -13.03
C VAL A 77 -16.46 5.57 -13.13
N ALA A 78 -17.08 6.75 -13.15
CA ALA A 78 -18.53 6.91 -13.27
C ALA A 78 -19.04 6.33 -14.59
N ALA A 79 -18.46 6.74 -15.72
CA ALA A 79 -18.87 6.26 -17.05
C ALA A 79 -18.72 4.74 -17.20
N ARG A 80 -17.65 4.15 -16.66
CA ARG A 80 -17.47 2.69 -16.66
C ARG A 80 -18.47 1.99 -15.75
N SER A 81 -18.80 2.60 -14.62
CA SER A 81 -19.75 2.04 -13.65
C SER A 81 -21.16 1.94 -14.23
N GLU A 82 -21.57 2.88 -15.09
CA GLU A 82 -22.90 2.88 -15.73
C GLU A 82 -23.17 1.65 -16.62
N SER A 83 -22.13 0.90 -17.01
CA SER A 83 -22.26 -0.29 -17.85
C SER A 83 -22.59 -1.59 -17.08
N PHE A 84 -22.81 -1.51 -15.76
CA PHE A 84 -23.00 -2.66 -14.88
C PHE A 84 -24.27 -2.53 -14.04
N ASP A 85 -24.95 -3.64 -13.74
CA ASP A 85 -26.15 -3.67 -12.89
C ASP A 85 -25.79 -3.49 -11.41
N GLN A 86 -24.63 -4.01 -10.99
CA GLN A 86 -24.07 -3.88 -9.65
C GLN A 86 -22.64 -3.32 -9.72
N PRO A 87 -22.46 -2.02 -10.03
CA PRO A 87 -21.16 -1.43 -10.35
C PRO A 87 -20.12 -1.56 -9.23
N PHE A 88 -20.58 -1.62 -7.98
CA PHE A 88 -19.67 -1.83 -6.86
C PHE A 88 -18.99 -3.20 -6.90
N TYR A 89 -19.75 -4.28 -7.13
CA TYR A 89 -19.24 -5.65 -7.11
C TYR A 89 -18.63 -6.06 -8.45
N GLU A 90 -19.17 -5.56 -9.56
CA GLU A 90 -18.78 -5.98 -10.92
C GLU A 90 -17.63 -5.14 -11.47
N TYR A 91 -17.44 -3.92 -10.98
CA TYR A 91 -16.37 -3.02 -11.44
C TYR A 91 -15.46 -2.55 -10.30
N SER A 92 -16.02 -1.91 -9.26
CA SER A 92 -15.20 -1.24 -8.24
C SER A 92 -14.35 -2.19 -7.40
N VAL A 93 -14.90 -3.34 -7.01
CA VAL A 93 -14.18 -4.38 -6.26
C VAL A 93 -13.07 -5.02 -7.12
N PRO A 94 -13.34 -5.51 -8.35
CA PRO A 94 -12.29 -6.02 -9.25
C PRO A 94 -11.18 -5.01 -9.56
N ASP A 95 -11.51 -3.75 -9.85
CA ASP A 95 -10.51 -2.70 -10.10
C ASP A 95 -9.62 -2.46 -8.86
N ALA A 96 -10.23 -2.39 -7.67
CA ALA A 96 -9.49 -2.24 -6.43
C ALA A 96 -8.59 -3.46 -6.13
N ILE A 97 -9.05 -4.69 -6.42
CA ILE A 97 -8.25 -5.91 -6.27
C ILE A 97 -7.06 -5.89 -7.24
N LEU A 98 -7.26 -5.47 -8.49
CA LEU A 98 -6.18 -5.36 -9.47
C LEU A 98 -5.09 -4.40 -8.99
N ARG A 99 -5.49 -3.20 -8.53
CA ARG A 99 -4.57 -2.21 -7.95
C ARG A 99 -3.85 -2.77 -6.73
N PHE A 100 -4.58 -3.41 -5.83
CA PHE A 100 -4.04 -4.04 -4.63
C PHE A 100 -2.96 -5.08 -4.96
N ARG A 101 -3.24 -6.01 -5.88
CA ARG A 101 -2.27 -7.00 -6.37
C ARG A 101 -1.04 -6.35 -6.97
N GLN A 102 -1.20 -5.29 -7.76
CA GLN A 102 -0.07 -4.57 -8.35
C GLN A 102 0.86 -3.98 -7.30
N GLY A 103 0.35 -3.34 -6.25
CA GLY A 103 1.22 -2.83 -5.18
C GLY A 103 1.79 -3.92 -4.31
N PHE A 104 1.04 -5.00 -4.05
CA PHE A 104 1.59 -6.17 -3.36
C PHE A 104 2.76 -6.78 -4.14
N GLY A 105 2.64 -6.90 -5.47
CA GLY A 105 3.73 -7.38 -6.33
C GLY A 105 4.98 -6.52 -6.31
N ARG A 106 4.91 -5.28 -5.79
CA ARG A 106 6.11 -4.45 -5.59
C ARG A 106 6.87 -4.82 -4.32
N LEU A 107 6.25 -5.53 -3.37
CA LEU A 107 6.85 -5.98 -2.12
C LEU A 107 7.71 -7.23 -2.29
N ILE A 108 7.24 -8.20 -3.08
CA ILE A 108 7.93 -9.49 -3.28
C ILE A 108 8.25 -9.64 -4.76
N ARG A 109 9.54 -9.59 -5.15
CA ARG A 109 9.97 -9.65 -6.56
C ARG A 109 10.75 -10.91 -6.90
N SER A 110 11.48 -11.45 -5.95
CA SER A 110 12.25 -12.68 -6.10
C SER A 110 11.82 -13.72 -5.06
N ARG A 111 12.16 -15.00 -5.30
CA ARG A 111 11.87 -16.08 -4.34
C ARG A 111 12.58 -15.91 -2.99
N GLY A 112 13.63 -15.10 -2.93
CA GLY A 112 14.39 -14.85 -1.69
C GLY A 112 13.90 -13.63 -0.90
N ASP A 113 13.02 -12.82 -1.48
CA ASP A 113 12.58 -11.58 -0.86
C ASP A 113 11.66 -11.87 0.32
N ARG A 114 11.87 -11.14 1.41
CA ARG A 114 10.98 -11.13 2.57
C ARG A 114 10.45 -9.73 2.76
N GLY A 115 9.15 -9.63 2.97
CA GLY A 115 8.50 -8.36 3.23
C GLY A 115 7.22 -8.54 4.01
N ILE A 116 6.64 -7.42 4.44
CA ILE A 116 5.38 -7.40 5.16
C ILE A 116 4.40 -6.46 4.47
N CYS A 117 3.19 -6.95 4.23
CA CYS A 117 2.05 -6.13 3.84
C CYS A 117 1.14 -5.92 5.06
N VAL A 118 1.03 -4.69 5.54
CA VAL A 118 0.15 -4.30 6.65
C VAL A 118 -1.10 -3.64 6.08
N ILE A 119 -2.28 -4.19 6.37
CA ILE A 119 -3.57 -3.61 5.99
C ILE A 119 -4.24 -3.06 7.25
N LEU A 120 -4.38 -1.73 7.33
CA LEU A 120 -5.01 -1.03 8.46
C LEU A 120 -6.51 -0.76 8.21
N ASP A 121 -7.06 -1.26 7.11
CA ASP A 121 -8.47 -1.11 6.76
C ASP A 121 -9.29 -2.32 7.22
N ASN A 122 -10.06 -2.15 8.29
CA ASN A 122 -10.86 -3.22 8.87
C ASN A 122 -11.94 -3.78 7.91
N ARG A 123 -12.23 -3.09 6.79
CA ARG A 123 -13.16 -3.60 5.77
C ARG A 123 -12.68 -4.89 5.11
N VAL A 124 -11.37 -5.16 5.11
CA VAL A 124 -10.81 -6.42 4.61
C VAL A 124 -11.29 -7.63 5.42
N LEU A 125 -11.63 -7.43 6.70
CA LEU A 125 -12.13 -8.48 7.60
C LEU A 125 -13.65 -8.44 7.75
N THR A 126 -14.25 -7.25 7.76
CA THR A 126 -15.66 -7.05 8.14
C THR A 126 -16.64 -7.04 6.97
N ARG A 127 -16.17 -6.85 5.73
CA ARG A 127 -17.04 -6.80 4.54
C ARG A 127 -16.89 -8.08 3.73
N ARG A 128 -17.99 -8.55 3.13
CA ARG A 128 -18.02 -9.75 2.27
C ARG A 128 -16.98 -9.72 1.15
N TYR A 129 -16.79 -8.56 0.50
CA TYR A 129 -15.78 -8.40 -0.55
C TYR A 129 -14.34 -8.43 -0.02
N GLY A 130 -14.12 -8.25 1.29
CA GLY A 130 -12.79 -8.19 1.88
C GLY A 130 -12.02 -9.50 1.72
N GLN A 131 -12.73 -10.63 1.76
CA GLN A 131 -12.17 -11.95 1.51
C GLN A 131 -11.57 -12.06 0.10
N LEU A 132 -12.19 -11.44 -0.91
CA LEU A 132 -11.70 -11.43 -2.28
C LEU A 132 -10.32 -10.75 -2.41
N PHE A 133 -10.02 -9.76 -1.56
CA PHE A 133 -8.67 -9.17 -1.52
C PHE A 133 -7.65 -10.18 -1.00
N LEU A 134 -7.95 -10.90 0.08
CA LEU A 134 -7.04 -11.87 0.67
C LEU A 134 -6.80 -13.07 -0.25
N GLU A 135 -7.85 -13.58 -0.87
CA GLU A 135 -7.79 -14.67 -1.86
C GLU A 135 -7.08 -14.26 -3.15
N SER A 136 -7.03 -12.96 -3.45
CA SER A 136 -6.29 -12.44 -4.58
C SER A 136 -4.78 -12.40 -4.35
N LEU A 137 -4.26 -12.71 -3.17
CA LEU A 137 -2.82 -12.73 -2.91
C LEU A 137 -2.24 -14.13 -3.18
N PRO A 138 -0.93 -14.23 -3.50
CA PRO A 138 -0.24 -15.52 -3.44
C PRO A 138 -0.25 -16.08 -2.01
N ASP A 139 0.06 -17.37 -1.88
CA ASP A 139 0.19 -18.02 -0.57
C ASP A 139 1.17 -17.24 0.32
N CYS A 140 0.64 -16.72 1.42
CA CYS A 140 1.37 -15.91 2.37
C CYS A 140 0.89 -16.20 3.80
N THR A 141 1.78 -15.96 4.76
CA THR A 141 1.40 -16.06 6.18
C THR A 141 0.51 -14.86 6.53
N VAL A 142 -0.74 -15.12 6.90
CA VAL A 142 -1.70 -14.09 7.29
C VAL A 142 -1.84 -14.06 8.82
N GLN A 143 -1.59 -12.90 9.42
CA GLN A 143 -1.79 -12.68 10.85
C GLN A 143 -2.79 -11.55 11.09
N ARG A 144 -3.73 -11.78 12.02
CA ARG A 144 -4.74 -10.80 12.44
C ARG A 144 -4.57 -10.56 13.93
N ALA A 145 -4.31 -9.33 14.32
CA ALA A 145 -4.13 -8.97 15.72
C ALA A 145 -4.37 -7.46 15.94
N PRO A 146 -4.58 -7.00 17.19
CA PRO A 146 -4.64 -5.58 17.50
C PRO A 146 -3.36 -4.84 17.09
N LEU A 147 -3.49 -3.56 16.70
CA LEU A 147 -2.38 -2.74 16.24
C LEU A 147 -1.21 -2.71 17.23
N ALA A 148 -1.47 -2.74 18.54
CA ALA A 148 -0.43 -2.77 19.56
C ALA A 148 0.49 -4.00 19.49
N THR A 149 0.04 -5.10 18.89
CA THR A 149 0.77 -6.38 18.84
C THR A 149 1.41 -6.67 17.49
N LEU A 150 0.91 -6.05 16.42
CA LEU A 150 1.38 -6.28 15.05
C LEU A 150 2.86 -5.89 14.83
N PRO A 151 3.39 -4.77 15.39
CA PRO A 151 4.81 -4.44 15.26
C PRO A 151 5.74 -5.55 15.77
N GLY A 152 5.39 -6.19 16.89
CA GLY A 152 6.18 -7.31 17.43
C GLY A 152 6.16 -8.54 16.53
N ALA A 153 5.01 -8.84 15.91
CA ALA A 153 4.92 -9.90 14.91
C ALA A 153 5.73 -9.59 13.65
N ALA A 154 5.68 -8.33 13.19
CA ALA A 154 6.42 -7.88 12.03
C ALA A 154 7.94 -7.99 12.22
N ARG A 155 8.45 -7.56 13.38
CA ARG A 155 9.88 -7.70 13.72
C ARG A 155 10.35 -9.15 13.70
N ARG A 156 9.58 -10.06 14.33
CA ARG A 156 9.88 -11.50 14.31
C ARG A 156 9.93 -12.06 12.89
N TRP A 157 9.00 -11.67 12.02
CA TRP A 157 8.98 -12.13 10.62
C TRP A 157 10.21 -11.66 9.83
N LEU A 158 10.62 -10.41 10.03
CA LEU A 158 11.79 -9.83 9.36
C LEU A 158 13.14 -10.30 9.96
N ASN A 159 13.13 -11.01 11.09
CA ASN A 159 14.32 -11.34 11.90
C ASN A 159 15.03 -10.09 12.44
N MET A 160 14.26 -9.12 12.96
CA MET A 160 14.71 -7.86 13.57
C MET A 160 14.23 -7.69 15.01
#